data_AF-A0A496R0W1-F1
#
_entry.id   AF-A0A496R0W1-F1
#
_cell.length_a   1.000
_cell.length_b   1.000
_cell.length_c   1.000
_cell.angle_alpha   90.00
_cell.angle_beta   90.00
_cell.angle_gamma   90.00
#
_symmetry.space_group_name_H-M   'P 1'
#
loop_
_entity.id
_entity.type
_entity.pdbx_description
1 polymer ?
#
loop_
_entity_poly.entity_id
_entity_poly.type
_entity_poly.pdbx_seq_one_letter_code
_entity_poly.pdbx_strand_id
1 'polypeptide(L)' 'MRDLLKEFDNGVTVIKEWNTDDTGKTIERFVVTQNEKDVRSYPSIKRAMDRAISIASKGLRKK' A
#
# COMPACT_ATOMS: atom_id res chain seq x y z
N MET A 1 2.91 12.76 -5.39
CA MET A 1 3.42 12.92 -3.99
C MET A 1 3.18 11.61 -3.24
N ARG A 2 4.09 11.15 -2.36
CA ARG A 2 3.97 9.88 -1.63
C ARG A 2 4.10 10.13 -0.12
N ASP A 3 3.24 9.49 0.67
CA ASP A 3 3.24 9.56 2.13
C ASP A 3 3.10 8.17 2.75
N LEU A 4 3.95 7.83 3.71
CA LEU A 4 3.94 6.53 4.36
C LEU A 4 2.82 6.48 5.40
N LEU A 5 1.83 5.61 5.21
CA LEU A 5 0.72 5.47 6.16
C LEU A 5 1.03 4.49 7.29
N LYS A 6 1.60 3.34 6.93
CA LYS A 6 1.81 2.23 7.88
C LYS A 6 2.88 1.29 7.37
N GLU A 7 3.74 0.85 8.28
CA GLU A 7 4.64 -0.28 8.09
C GLU A 7 4.13 -1.48 8.89
N PHE A 8 4.26 -2.67 8.31
CA PHE A 8 3.91 -3.96 8.86
C PHE A 8 5.15 -4.85 8.87
N ASP A 9 5.09 -5.93 9.64
CA ASP A 9 6.14 -6.96 9.65
C ASP A 9 6.40 -7.55 8.25
N ASN A 10 7.60 -8.10 8.07
CA ASN A 10 8.09 -8.64 6.80
C ASN A 10 8.27 -7.59 5.68
N GLY A 11 8.56 -6.35 6.07
CA GLY A 11 8.89 -5.25 5.15
C GLY A 11 7.71 -4.78 4.31
N VAL A 12 6.47 -5.04 4.74
CA VAL A 12 5.26 -4.63 4.02
C VAL A 12 4.88 -3.22 4.44
N THR A 13 4.73 -2.29 3.51
CA THR A 13 4.30 -0.92 3.80
C THR A 13 3.09 -0.53 2.98
N VAL A 14 2.30 0.40 3.52
CA VAL A 14 1.18 1.05 2.83
C VAL A 14 1.52 2.51 2.68
N ILE A 15 1.54 2.98 1.44
CA ILE A 15 1.90 4.33 1.02
C ILE A 15 0.66 4.97 0.38
N LYS A 16 0.34 6.20 0.76
CA LYS A 16 -0.62 7.04 0.07
C LYS A 16 0.09 7.79 -1.05
N GLU A 17 -0.42 7.67 -2.27
CA GLU A 17 0.08 8.36 -3.45
C GLU A 17 -1.01 9.28 -3.99
N TRP A 18 -0.66 10.53 -4.23
CA TRP A 18 -1.51 11.49 -4.92
C TRP A 18 -0.95 11.75 -6.31
N ASN A 19 -1.78 11.51 -7.32
CA ASN A 19 -1.49 11.82 -8.72
C ASN A 19 -2.54 12.79 -9.24
N THR A 20 -2.10 13.84 -9.90
CA THR A 20 -2.99 14.77 -10.59
C THR A 20 -3.23 14.23 -12.00
N ASP A 21 -4.48 14.06 -12.39
CA ASP A 21 -4.82 13.66 -13.76
C ASP A 21 -4.74 14.85 -14.74
N ASP A 22 -4.88 14.57 -16.04
CA ASP A 22 -4.84 15.58 -17.11
C ASP A 22 -5.97 16.64 -16.99
N THR A 23 -6.97 16.41 -16.14
CA THR A 23 -8.07 17.35 -15.85
C THR A 23 -7.78 18.23 -14.63
N GLY A 24 -6.61 18.09 -14.01
CA GLY A 24 -6.22 18.81 -12.80
C GLY A 24 -6.83 18.25 -11.52
N LYS A 25 -7.49 17.08 -11.56
CA LYS A 25 -8.04 16.45 -10.36
C LYS A 25 -6.97 15.62 -9.67
N THR A 26 -6.80 15.86 -8.37
CA THR A 26 -5.94 15.02 -7.53
C THR A 26 -6.67 13.73 -7.20
N ILE A 27 -6.13 12.61 -7.69
CA ILE A 27 -6.58 11.26 -7.41
C ILE A 27 -5.70 10.67 -6.31
N GLU A 28 -6.34 10.19 -5.25
CA GLU A 28 -5.67 9.47 -4.19
C GLU A 28 -5.62 7.96 -4.52
N ARG A 29 -4.45 7.35 -4.33
CA ARG A 29 -4.22 5.92 -4.43
C ARG A 29 -3.43 5.42 -3.22
N PHE A 30 -3.60 4.16 -2.90
CA PHE A 30 -2.93 3.49 -1.79
C PHE A 30 -2.09 2.35 -2.33
N VAL A 31 -0.78 2.49 -2.30
CA VAL A 31 0.19 1.53 -2.80
C VAL A 31 0.66 0.66 -1.64
N VAL A 32 0.54 -0.65 -1.81
CA VAL A 32 1.15 -1.62 -0.90
C VAL A 32 2.49 -2.01 -1.49
N THR A 33 3.57 -1.85 -0.72
CA THR A 33 4.91 -2.29 -1.10
C THR A 33 5.39 -3.40 -0.16
N GLN A 34 6.35 -4.20 -0.62
CA GLN A 34 7.01 -5.21 0.20
C GLN A 34 8.50 -5.18 -0.10
N ASN A 35 9.34 -4.96 0.91
CA ASN A 35 10.79 -4.77 0.75
C ASN A 35 11.09 -3.73 -0.34
N GLU A 36 10.43 -2.57 -0.25
CA GLU A 36 10.56 -1.43 -1.18
C GLU A 36 10.10 -1.72 -2.63
N LYS A 37 9.49 -2.88 -2.90
CA LYS A 37 8.89 -3.19 -4.20
C LYS A 37 7.39 -2.96 -4.18
N ASP A 38 6.90 -2.16 -5.12
CA ASP A 38 5.47 -1.93 -5.33
C ASP A 38 4.78 -3.26 -5.69
N VAL A 39 3.92 -3.75 -4.80
CA VAL A 39 3.17 -5.00 -4.99
C VAL A 39 1.88 -4.72 -5.74
N ARG A 40 1.10 -3.76 -5.24
CA ARG A 40 -0.20 -3.42 -5.81
C ARG A 40 -0.73 -2.08 -5.30
N SER A 41 -1.42 -1.33 -6.16
CA SER A 41 -2.13 -0.12 -5.81
C SER A 41 -3.65 -0.36 -5.69
N TYR A 42 -4.29 0.43 -4.83
CA TYR A 42 -5.72 0.33 -4.51
C TYR A 42 -6.35 1.73 -4.47
N PRO A 43 -7.63 1.86 -4.87
CA PRO A 43 -8.34 3.14 -4.80
C PRO A 43 -8.86 3.47 -3.40
N SER A 44 -8.81 2.54 -2.43
CA SER A 44 -9.27 2.79 -1.06
C SER A 44 -8.27 2.28 -0.04
N ILE A 45 -8.12 3.02 1.08
CA ILE A 45 -7.25 2.66 2.19
C ILE A 45 -7.62 1.30 2.80
N LYS A 46 -8.92 1.00 2.95
CA LYS A 46 -9.38 -0.27 3.56
C LYS A 46 -8.86 -1.48 2.78
N ARG A 47 -9.01 -1.48 1.46
CA ARG A 47 -8.51 -2.56 0.59
C ARG A 47 -6.99 -2.69 0.64
N ALA A 48 -6.26 -1.56 0.68
CA ALA A 48 -4.80 -1.59 0.80
C ALA A 48 -4.36 -2.19 2.14
N MET A 49 -5.01 -1.80 3.23
CA MET A 49 -4.75 -2.33 4.58
C MET A 49 -5.07 -3.81 4.69
N ASP A 50 -6.26 -4.25 4.24
CA ASP A 50 -6.65 -5.67 4.24
C ASP A 50 -5.62 -6.51 3.46
N ARG A 51 -5.14 -5.98 2.33
CA ARG A 51 -4.08 -6.66 1.57
C ARG A 51 -2.75 -6.68 2.33
N ALA A 52 -2.32 -5.55 2.88
CA ALA A 52 -1.06 -5.45 3.60
C ALA A 52 -1.03 -6.41 4.79
N ILE A 53 -2.10 -6.46 5.59
CA ILE A 53 -2.27 -7.43 6.68
C ILE A 53 -2.22 -8.86 6.15
N SER A 54 -2.91 -9.15 5.05
CA SER A 54 -2.90 -10.49 4.44
C SER A 54 -1.50 -10.91 3.99
N ILE A 55 -0.71 -10.00 3.41
CA ILE A 55 0.67 -10.27 2.97
C ILE A 55 1.58 -10.45 4.19
N ALA A 56 1.54 -9.53 5.15
CA ALA A 56 2.34 -9.59 6.38
C ALA A 56 2.06 -10.89 7.16
N SER A 57 0.79 -11.29 7.26
CA SER A 57 0.36 -12.50 7.98
C SER A 57 0.76 -13.81 7.27
N LYS A 58 0.93 -13.82 5.94
CA LYS A 58 1.37 -15.02 5.22
C LYS A 58 2.80 -15.43 5.55
N GLY A 59 3.68 -14.48 5.86
CA GLY A 59 5.05 -14.76 6.30
C GLY A 59 5.10 -15.50 7.65
N LEU A 60 4.12 -15.28 8.52
CA LEU A 60 4.05 -15.87 9.87
C LEU A 60 3.57 -17.33 9.87
N ARG A 61 2.92 -17.81 8.81
CA ARG A 61 2.26 -19.13 8.79
C ARG A 61 3.16 -20.30 8.36
N LYS A 62 4.48 -20.12 8.33
CA LYS A 62 5.48 -21.16 7.97
C LYS A 62 6.20 -21.77 9.19
N LYS A 63 5.58 -21.77 10.37
CA LYS A 63 6.06 -22.54 11.53
C LYS A 63 5.17 -23.75 11.77
#